data_AF-A0A382WHL9-F1
#
_entry.id   AF-A0A382WHL9-F1
#
_cell.length_a   1.000
_cell.length_b   1.000
_cell.length_c   1.000
_cell.angle_alpha   90.00
_cell.angle_beta   90.00
_cell.angle_gamma   90.00
#
_symmetry.space_group_name_H-M   'P 1'
#
loop_
_entity.id
_entity.type
_entity.pdbx_description
1 polymer ?
#
loop_
_entity_poly.entity_id
_entity_poly.type
_entity_poly.pdbx_seq_one_letter_code
_entity_poly.pdbx_strand_id
1 'polypeptide(L)'
;GPDGAMYFVTGGRKTQSGLYRVTYTGPVVRPRPLTRAESNRATRTKTFREERKKAEFHHCQAKFAFELAHTEPRIRHAWRIALEHNKLTPGKEDTPNFENLSAQSNIDSSRGSAKVTLLDNWPKLLPSEQLAYLDLIRRTMKRHELPAKTLAEIQSNLQPHFPSHSPKVNQALAPLLIQLNPAKAVAQTIKLLEASMNQTERISYLYHLRHAKQGWTSESRRTFFRILGTYDTFLGGRGLPKALKKIRAEAGATLTNTEKKELAEVIDQKPALPPLP
;
A
#
# COMPACT_ATOMS: atom_id res chain seq x y z
N GLY A 1 25.80 23.71 -5.37
CA GLY A 1 25.08 24.69 -6.20
C GLY A 1 25.93 25.01 -7.41
N PRO A 2 25.51 25.97 -8.25
CA PRO A 2 26.30 26.47 -9.38
C PRO A 2 27.68 27.04 -8.98
N ASP A 3 27.81 27.46 -7.72
CA ASP A 3 29.03 27.98 -7.07
C ASP A 3 29.94 26.90 -6.48
N GLY A 4 29.67 25.60 -6.73
CA GLY A 4 30.46 24.49 -6.21
C GLY A 4 30.26 24.16 -4.72
N ALA A 5 29.48 24.95 -3.97
CA ALA A 5 29.21 24.69 -2.56
C ALA A 5 28.13 23.62 -2.36
N MET A 6 28.27 22.79 -1.32
CA MET A 6 27.20 21.92 -0.84
C MET A 6 26.28 22.73 0.08
N TYR A 7 25.01 22.81 -0.28
CA TYR A 7 23.99 23.43 0.57
C TYR A 7 23.18 22.33 1.24
N PHE A 8 23.02 22.43 2.56
CA PHE A 8 22.08 21.58 3.26
C PHE A 8 21.36 22.38 4.33
N VAL A 9 20.14 21.95 4.61
CA VAL A 9 19.34 22.48 5.70
C VAL A 9 19.36 21.49 6.84
N THR A 10 19.54 21.98 8.05
CA THR A 10 19.24 21.19 9.25
C THR A 10 17.90 21.64 9.81
N GLY A 11 17.30 20.75 10.58
CA GLY A 11 16.05 21.01 11.27
C GLY A 11 15.06 19.85 11.10
N GLY A 12 13.99 19.96 11.87
CA GLY A 12 12.90 19.01 11.93
C GLY A 12 11.66 19.71 12.46
N ARG A 13 10.58 18.96 12.66
CA ARG A 13 9.30 19.53 13.08
C ARG A 13 9.44 20.16 14.49
N LYS A 14 9.39 21.50 14.54
CA LYS A 14 9.56 22.34 15.74
C LYS A 14 11.00 22.38 16.31
N THR A 15 12.02 22.16 15.50
CA THR A 15 13.41 22.46 15.89
C THR A 15 13.89 23.68 15.14
N GLN A 16 14.89 24.38 15.67
CA GLN A 16 15.56 25.46 14.95
C GLN A 16 16.13 24.92 13.64
N SER A 17 15.83 25.60 12.54
CA SER A 17 16.35 25.28 11.22
C SER A 17 17.54 26.17 10.88
N GLY A 18 18.49 25.64 10.13
CA GLY A 18 19.64 26.39 9.63
C GLY A 18 19.94 26.01 8.19
N LEU A 19 20.30 27.00 7.37
CA LEU A 19 20.84 26.79 6.03
C LEU A 19 22.37 26.88 6.12
N TYR A 20 23.04 25.79 5.76
CA TYR A 20 24.49 25.70 5.75
C TYR A 20 24.98 25.72 4.32
N ARG A 21 26.02 26.51 4.08
CA ARG A 21 26.81 26.51 2.86
C ARG A 21 28.19 25.96 3.20
N VAL A 22 28.50 24.77 2.71
CA VAL A 22 29.80 24.13 2.93
C VAL A 22 30.59 24.15 1.63
N THR A 23 31.77 24.72 1.70
CA THR A 23 32.73 24.75 0.58
C THR A 23 33.99 24.02 1.02
N TYR A 24 34.51 23.16 0.16
CA TYR A 24 35.76 22.48 0.40
C TYR A 24 36.92 23.38 -0.05
N THR A 25 37.79 23.78 0.89
CA THR A 25 38.97 24.64 0.64
C THR A 25 40.28 23.86 0.53
N GLY A 26 40.22 22.52 0.55
CA GLY A 26 41.38 21.65 0.45
C GLY A 26 41.86 21.44 -1.00
N PRO A 27 42.92 20.64 -1.20
CA PRO A 27 43.48 20.38 -2.52
C PRO A 27 42.46 19.68 -3.43
N VAL A 28 42.45 20.02 -4.72
CA VAL A 28 41.52 19.42 -5.70
C VAL A 28 41.69 17.90 -5.72
N VAL A 29 40.72 17.19 -5.14
CA VAL A 29 40.70 15.72 -5.13
C VAL A 29 40.17 15.26 -6.48
N ARG A 30 41.01 14.56 -7.24
CA ARG A 30 40.53 13.88 -8.46
C ARG A 30 39.63 12.72 -8.03
N PRO A 31 38.38 12.64 -8.54
CA PRO A 31 37.52 11.51 -8.21
C PRO A 31 38.19 10.22 -8.68
N ARG A 32 38.15 9.19 -7.83
CA ARG A 32 38.64 7.87 -8.22
C ARG A 32 37.84 7.35 -9.42
N PRO A 33 38.44 6.53 -10.29
CA PRO A 33 37.67 5.83 -11.30
C PRO A 33 36.54 5.02 -10.64
N LEU A 34 35.39 4.98 -11.31
CA LEU A 34 34.27 4.15 -10.89
C LEU A 34 34.69 2.67 -10.96
N THR A 35 34.26 1.90 -9.97
CA THR A 35 34.35 0.44 -10.05
C THR A 35 33.45 -0.05 -11.17
N ARG A 36 33.73 -1.25 -11.72
CA ARG A 36 32.87 -1.88 -12.73
C ARG A 36 31.39 -1.92 -12.32
N ALA A 37 31.12 -2.20 -11.05
CA ALA A 37 29.75 -2.23 -10.51
C ALA A 37 29.10 -0.83 -10.49
N GLU A 38 29.86 0.23 -10.14
CA GLU A 38 29.36 1.60 -10.17
C GLU A 38 29.11 2.09 -11.59
N SER A 39 30.02 1.81 -12.52
CA SER A 39 29.84 2.14 -13.95
C SER A 39 28.60 1.46 -14.51
N ASN A 40 28.41 0.16 -14.25
CA ASN A 40 27.23 -0.58 -14.69
C ASN A 40 25.93 0.01 -14.09
N ARG A 41 25.94 0.37 -12.81
CA ARG A 41 24.79 1.03 -12.17
C ARG A 41 24.52 2.40 -12.78
N ALA A 42 25.55 3.20 -13.04
CA ALA A 42 25.42 4.52 -13.63
C ALA A 42 24.82 4.44 -15.03
N THR A 43 25.33 3.53 -15.87
CA THR A 43 24.79 3.28 -17.21
C THR A 43 23.33 2.83 -17.14
N ARG A 44 23.02 1.78 -16.36
CA ARG A 44 21.64 1.27 -16.22
C ARG A 44 20.68 2.36 -15.71
N THR A 45 21.12 3.16 -14.75
CA THR A 45 20.31 4.27 -14.22
C THR A 45 20.07 5.34 -15.27
N LYS A 46 21.08 5.67 -16.08
CA LYS A 46 20.94 6.61 -17.20
C LYS A 46 19.92 6.10 -18.21
N THR A 47 20.05 4.84 -18.64
CA THR A 47 19.12 4.18 -19.57
C THR A 47 17.68 4.21 -19.04
N PHE A 48 17.46 3.78 -17.80
CA PHE A 48 16.12 3.78 -17.20
C PHE A 48 15.52 5.19 -17.04
N ARG A 49 16.35 6.21 -16.79
CA ARG A 49 15.89 7.61 -16.76
C ARG A 49 15.49 8.08 -18.16
N GLU A 50 16.23 7.70 -19.19
CA GLU A 50 15.93 8.05 -20.58
C GLU A 50 14.63 7.37 -21.04
N GLU A 51 14.45 6.08 -20.77
CA GLU A 51 13.22 5.33 -21.05
C GLU A 51 12.02 5.92 -20.31
N ARG A 52 12.17 6.25 -19.02
CA ARG A 52 11.12 6.93 -18.27
C ARG A 52 10.77 8.29 -18.88
N LYS A 53 11.77 9.09 -19.26
CA LYS A 53 11.57 10.39 -19.92
C LYS A 53 10.83 10.24 -21.25
N LYS A 54 11.12 9.20 -22.03
CA LYS A 54 10.37 8.89 -23.26
C LYS A 54 8.89 8.64 -22.95
N ALA A 55 8.59 7.82 -21.94
CA ALA A 55 7.21 7.59 -21.52
C ALA A 55 6.52 8.88 -21.03
N GLU A 56 7.23 9.71 -20.25
CA GLU A 56 6.74 11.00 -19.72
C GLU A 56 6.47 12.02 -20.83
N PHE A 57 7.30 12.06 -21.87
CA PHE A 57 7.10 12.92 -23.03
C PHE A 57 5.74 12.67 -23.71
N HIS A 58 5.26 11.43 -23.67
CA HIS A 58 3.99 11.03 -24.27
C HIS A 58 2.76 11.27 -23.39
N HIS A 59 2.90 11.80 -22.16
CA HIS A 59 1.77 12.08 -21.27
C HIS A 59 0.72 13.03 -21.86
N CYS A 60 1.07 13.81 -22.88
CA CYS A 60 0.16 14.73 -23.57
C CYS A 60 0.16 14.57 -25.10
N GLN A 61 0.61 13.43 -25.63
CA GLN A 61 0.70 13.18 -27.07
C GLN A 61 -0.12 11.99 -27.53
N ALA A 62 -1.08 12.24 -28.43
CA ALA A 62 -2.12 11.27 -28.79
C ALA A 62 -1.65 10.00 -29.52
N LYS A 63 -0.44 9.97 -30.08
CA LYS A 63 0.07 8.81 -30.85
C LYS A 63 1.53 8.55 -30.56
N PHE A 64 1.83 7.38 -30.02
CA PHE A 64 3.19 6.90 -29.79
C PHE A 64 3.22 5.37 -29.85
N ALA A 65 4.36 4.82 -30.25
CA ALA A 65 4.67 3.42 -30.03
C ALA A 65 5.19 3.26 -28.60
N PHE A 66 4.69 2.26 -27.87
CA PHE A 66 5.21 1.91 -26.55
C PHE A 66 5.52 0.43 -26.48
N GLU A 67 6.51 0.10 -25.68
CA GLU A 67 6.84 -1.28 -25.36
C GLU A 67 5.88 -1.80 -24.29
N LEU A 68 5.17 -2.88 -24.61
CA LEU A 68 4.15 -3.48 -23.74
C LEU A 68 4.75 -4.05 -22.45
N ALA A 69 6.01 -4.49 -22.48
CA ALA A 69 6.68 -5.15 -21.36
C ALA A 69 7.93 -4.39 -20.92
N HIS A 70 8.00 -4.04 -19.64
CA HIS A 70 9.22 -3.50 -19.02
C HIS A 70 9.39 -4.06 -17.61
N THR A 71 10.62 -4.39 -17.20
CA THR A 71 10.89 -5.02 -15.89
C THR A 71 10.81 -4.03 -14.71
N GLU A 72 11.21 -2.77 -14.92
CA GLU A 72 11.18 -1.71 -13.89
C GLU A 72 9.76 -1.13 -13.67
N PRO A 73 9.21 -1.19 -12.44
CA PRO A 73 7.86 -0.71 -12.12
C PRO A 73 7.64 0.79 -12.40
N ARG A 74 8.66 1.63 -12.19
CA ARG A 74 8.53 3.09 -12.40
C ARG A 74 8.33 3.47 -13.86
N ILE A 75 8.93 2.72 -14.76
CA ILE A 75 8.78 2.92 -16.21
C ILE A 75 7.39 2.44 -16.64
N ARG A 76 6.94 1.25 -16.18
CA ARG A 76 5.56 0.79 -16.42
C ARG A 76 4.52 1.79 -15.92
N HIS A 77 4.73 2.39 -14.76
CA HIS A 77 3.86 3.43 -14.22
C HIS A 77 3.84 4.70 -15.09
N ALA A 78 4.99 5.14 -15.61
CA ALA A 78 5.04 6.28 -16.52
C ALA A 78 4.27 5.99 -17.82
N TRP A 79 4.39 4.77 -18.36
CA TRP A 79 3.60 4.32 -19.51
C TRP A 79 2.11 4.23 -19.20
N ARG A 80 1.70 3.73 -18.03
CA ARG A 80 0.29 3.73 -17.59
C ARG A 80 -0.32 5.12 -17.69
N ILE A 81 0.37 6.15 -17.20
CA ILE A 81 -0.11 7.55 -17.27
C ILE A 81 -0.24 7.99 -18.73
N ALA A 82 0.75 7.68 -19.57
CA ALA A 82 0.69 7.99 -21.00
C ALA A 82 -0.54 7.33 -21.66
N LEU A 83 -0.78 6.06 -21.38
CA LEU A 83 -1.95 5.32 -21.91
C LEU A 83 -3.27 5.95 -21.45
N GLU A 84 -3.39 6.26 -20.16
CA GLU A 84 -4.60 6.86 -19.57
C GLU A 84 -4.96 8.22 -20.15
N HIS A 85 -3.97 9.10 -20.30
CA HIS A 85 -4.18 10.44 -20.82
C HIS A 85 -4.58 10.44 -22.30
N ASN A 86 -4.03 9.49 -23.07
CA ASN A 86 -4.29 9.39 -24.50
C ASN A 86 -5.45 8.43 -24.84
N LYS A 87 -6.12 7.86 -23.82
CA LYS A 87 -7.22 6.88 -23.98
C LYS A 87 -6.82 5.68 -24.85
N LEU A 88 -5.55 5.29 -24.76
CA LEU A 88 -4.98 4.17 -25.48
C LEU A 88 -4.99 2.93 -24.60
N THR A 89 -5.49 1.84 -25.16
CA THR A 89 -5.55 0.54 -24.52
C THR A 89 -4.48 -0.37 -25.13
N PRO A 90 -3.63 -1.02 -24.32
CA PRO A 90 -2.68 -1.97 -24.85
C PRO A 90 -3.39 -3.13 -25.54
N GLY A 91 -2.72 -3.71 -26.54
CA GLY A 91 -3.19 -4.93 -27.19
C GLY A 91 -3.19 -6.13 -26.23
N LYS A 92 -3.54 -7.31 -26.75
CA LYS A 92 -3.45 -8.56 -25.99
C LYS A 92 -1.99 -8.82 -25.61
N GLU A 93 -1.74 -9.09 -24.34
CA GLU A 93 -0.42 -9.43 -23.81
C GLU A 93 -0.39 -10.90 -23.38
N ASP A 94 0.74 -11.58 -23.61
CA ASP A 94 0.93 -12.99 -23.22
C ASP A 94 1.07 -13.14 -21.70
N THR A 95 1.65 -12.14 -21.05
CA THR A 95 1.81 -12.06 -19.59
C THR A 95 1.01 -10.91 -19.00
N PRO A 96 0.37 -11.06 -17.84
CA PRO A 96 -0.38 -9.96 -17.22
C PRO A 96 0.51 -8.77 -16.86
N ASN A 97 0.29 -7.62 -17.50
CA ASN A 97 0.85 -6.34 -17.08
C ASN A 97 -0.20 -5.55 -16.28
N PHE A 98 -0.05 -5.54 -14.95
CA PHE A 98 -1.02 -4.92 -14.04
C PHE A 98 -1.11 -3.39 -14.16
N GLU A 99 -0.07 -2.71 -14.66
CA GLU A 99 -0.14 -1.26 -14.90
C GLU A 99 -0.99 -0.97 -16.15
N ASN A 100 -0.84 -1.78 -17.19
CA ASN A 100 -1.66 -1.73 -18.41
C ASN A 100 -3.12 -2.07 -18.13
N LEU A 101 -3.39 -3.10 -17.32
CA LEU A 101 -4.74 -3.43 -16.85
C LEU A 101 -5.34 -2.31 -15.99
N SER A 102 -4.52 -1.59 -15.23
CA SER A 102 -4.98 -0.43 -14.47
C SER A 102 -5.36 0.74 -15.38
N ALA A 103 -4.57 1.02 -16.43
CA ALA A 103 -4.93 2.01 -17.45
C ALA A 103 -6.26 1.66 -18.12
N GLN A 104 -6.41 0.40 -18.56
CA GLN A 104 -7.65 -0.10 -19.16
C GLN A 104 -8.87 0.17 -18.26
N SER A 105 -8.78 -0.21 -16.99
CA SER A 105 -9.86 -0.02 -16.02
C SER A 105 -10.25 1.46 -15.86
N ASN A 106 -9.27 2.37 -15.86
CA ASN A 106 -9.51 3.81 -15.76
C ASN A 106 -10.13 4.39 -17.05
N ILE A 107 -9.72 3.90 -18.22
CA ILE A 107 -10.28 4.30 -19.51
C ILE A 107 -11.72 3.83 -19.62
N ASP A 108 -11.99 2.56 -19.32
CA ASP A 108 -13.34 1.97 -19.36
C ASP A 108 -14.28 2.66 -18.37
N SER A 109 -13.81 2.98 -17.17
CA SER A 109 -14.61 3.76 -16.22
C SER A 109 -14.97 5.15 -16.75
N SER A 110 -14.07 5.81 -17.49
CA SER A 110 -14.40 7.11 -18.11
C SER A 110 -15.46 7.01 -19.21
N ARG A 111 -15.81 5.79 -19.64
CA ARG A 111 -16.88 5.48 -20.60
C ARG A 111 -18.13 4.90 -19.92
N GLY A 112 -18.16 4.82 -18.59
CA GLY A 112 -19.29 4.26 -17.82
C GLY A 112 -19.28 2.73 -17.70
N SER A 113 -18.21 2.05 -18.08
CA SER A 113 -18.11 0.58 -18.06
C SER A 113 -16.96 0.09 -17.15
N ALA A 114 -16.83 0.65 -15.95
CA ALA A 114 -15.76 0.31 -15.01
C ALA A 114 -15.71 -1.20 -14.74
N LYS A 115 -14.60 -1.83 -15.13
CA LYS A 115 -14.34 -3.27 -15.00
C LYS A 115 -12.95 -3.49 -14.41
N VAL A 116 -12.77 -4.62 -13.75
CA VAL A 116 -11.46 -5.20 -13.43
C VAL A 116 -11.29 -6.51 -14.18
N THR A 117 -10.09 -6.75 -14.70
CA THR A 117 -9.73 -8.06 -15.27
C THR A 117 -9.37 -9.01 -14.13
N LEU A 118 -10.17 -10.06 -13.95
CA LEU A 118 -9.91 -11.11 -12.96
C LEU A 118 -9.07 -12.23 -13.58
N LEU A 119 -8.16 -12.79 -12.80
CA LEU A 119 -7.29 -13.90 -13.20
C LEU A 119 -7.57 -15.08 -12.28
N ASP A 120 -7.95 -16.24 -12.81
CA ASP A 120 -8.27 -17.40 -11.96
C ASP A 120 -7.03 -18.07 -11.37
N ASN A 121 -5.91 -17.97 -12.08
CA ASN A 121 -4.63 -18.56 -11.69
C ASN A 121 -3.72 -17.60 -10.90
N TRP A 122 -4.23 -16.43 -10.45
CA TRP A 122 -3.44 -15.46 -9.69
C TRP A 122 -2.71 -16.04 -8.46
N PRO A 123 -3.25 -17.04 -7.71
CA PRO A 123 -2.55 -17.62 -6.57
C PRO A 123 -1.29 -18.40 -6.94
N LYS A 124 -1.10 -18.72 -8.23
CA LYS A 124 0.10 -19.41 -8.74
C LYS A 124 1.17 -18.46 -9.26
N LEU A 125 0.87 -17.15 -9.35
CA LEU A 125 1.84 -16.15 -9.79
C LEU A 125 2.97 -15.96 -8.77
N LEU A 126 4.05 -15.29 -9.18
CA LEU A 126 5.12 -14.92 -8.27
C LEU A 126 4.58 -14.01 -7.15
N PRO A 127 5.17 -14.04 -5.93
CA PRO A 127 4.67 -13.24 -4.81
C PRO A 127 4.52 -11.74 -5.11
N SER A 128 5.41 -11.17 -5.93
CA SER A 128 5.30 -9.77 -6.36
C SER A 128 4.11 -9.52 -7.29
N GLU A 129 3.78 -10.48 -8.14
CA GLU A 129 2.68 -10.40 -9.11
C GLU A 129 1.34 -10.64 -8.43
N GLN A 130 1.28 -11.54 -7.45
CA GLN A 130 0.11 -11.69 -6.56
C GLN A 130 -0.24 -10.35 -5.90
N LEU A 131 0.76 -9.67 -5.33
CA LEU A 131 0.55 -8.36 -4.71
C LEU A 131 0.16 -7.28 -5.72
N ALA A 132 0.73 -7.30 -6.93
CA ALA A 132 0.36 -6.37 -7.99
C ALA A 132 -1.08 -6.59 -8.49
N TYR A 133 -1.54 -7.85 -8.56
CA TYR A 133 -2.92 -8.20 -8.88
C TYR A 133 -3.89 -7.71 -7.80
N LEU A 134 -3.60 -7.96 -6.53
CA LEU A 134 -4.42 -7.45 -5.42
C LEU A 134 -4.43 -5.92 -5.38
N ASP A 135 -3.31 -5.28 -5.71
CA ASP A 135 -3.22 -3.82 -5.79
C ASP A 135 -4.00 -3.24 -6.99
N LEU A 136 -4.06 -3.95 -8.12
CA LEU A 136 -4.95 -3.60 -9.24
C LEU A 136 -6.40 -3.54 -8.76
N ILE A 137 -6.90 -4.61 -8.13
CA ILE A 137 -8.28 -4.67 -7.60
C ILE A 137 -8.51 -3.54 -6.59
N ARG A 138 -7.59 -3.37 -5.63
CA ARG A 138 -7.67 -2.31 -4.61
C ARG A 138 -7.75 -0.91 -5.23
N ARG A 139 -6.91 -0.61 -6.23
CA ARG A 139 -6.88 0.69 -6.91
C ARG A 139 -8.18 0.92 -7.65
N THR A 140 -8.68 -0.07 -8.39
CA THR A 140 -9.94 0.00 -9.12
C THR A 140 -11.13 0.23 -8.17
N MET A 141 -11.26 -0.56 -7.10
CA MET A 141 -12.33 -0.39 -6.10
C MET A 141 -12.29 0.96 -5.37
N LYS A 142 -11.10 1.56 -5.21
CA LYS A 142 -10.97 2.87 -4.56
C LYS A 142 -11.32 4.05 -5.46
N ARG A 143 -11.20 3.87 -6.77
CA ARG A 143 -11.34 4.95 -7.74
C ARG A 143 -12.72 4.98 -8.38
N HIS A 144 -13.32 3.81 -8.55
CA HIS A 144 -14.53 3.63 -9.34
C HIS A 144 -15.62 2.95 -8.51
N GLU A 145 -16.86 3.35 -8.74
CA GLU A 145 -18.02 2.63 -8.26
C GLU A 145 -18.26 1.42 -9.18
N LEU A 146 -17.96 0.22 -8.68
CA LEU A 146 -18.12 -1.01 -9.44
C LEU A 146 -19.55 -1.55 -9.33
N PRO A 147 -20.11 -2.11 -10.42
CA PRO A 147 -21.40 -2.80 -10.36
C PRO A 147 -21.39 -3.93 -9.33
N ALA A 148 -22.54 -4.18 -8.68
CA ALA A 148 -22.68 -5.23 -7.67
C ALA A 148 -22.25 -6.63 -8.19
N LYS A 149 -22.53 -6.93 -9.46
CA LYS A 149 -22.07 -8.15 -10.13
C LYS A 149 -20.54 -8.28 -10.11
N THR A 150 -19.83 -7.21 -10.48
CA THR A 150 -18.36 -7.19 -10.49
C THR A 150 -17.78 -7.32 -9.08
N LEU A 151 -18.42 -6.70 -8.07
CA LEU A 151 -18.02 -6.88 -6.67
C LEU A 151 -18.18 -8.34 -6.21
N ALA A 152 -19.26 -9.01 -6.60
CA ALA A 152 -19.48 -10.43 -6.31
C ALA A 152 -18.45 -11.34 -7.01
N GLU A 153 -18.08 -11.04 -8.25
CA GLU A 153 -17.02 -11.76 -8.99
C GLU A 153 -15.65 -11.57 -8.30
N ILE A 154 -15.30 -10.35 -7.90
CA ILE A 154 -14.08 -10.08 -7.13
C ILE A 154 -14.09 -10.88 -5.81
N GLN A 155 -15.20 -10.84 -5.08
CA GLN A 155 -15.31 -11.60 -3.83
C GLN A 155 -15.09 -13.09 -4.07
N SER A 156 -15.73 -13.67 -5.09
CA SER A 156 -15.59 -15.10 -5.44
C SER A 156 -14.14 -15.47 -5.81
N ASN A 157 -13.45 -14.60 -6.54
CA ASN A 157 -12.06 -14.81 -6.93
C ASN A 157 -11.06 -14.72 -5.75
N LEU A 158 -11.35 -13.89 -4.74
CA LEU A 158 -10.42 -13.64 -3.63
C LEU A 158 -10.70 -14.50 -2.38
N GLN A 159 -11.97 -14.72 -2.05
CA GLN A 159 -12.39 -15.34 -0.78
C GLN A 159 -11.84 -16.76 -0.53
N PRO A 160 -11.70 -17.65 -1.53
CA PRO A 160 -11.13 -18.99 -1.32
C PRO A 160 -9.66 -18.99 -0.89
N HIS A 161 -8.95 -17.89 -1.13
CA HIS A 161 -7.51 -17.75 -0.86
C HIS A 161 -7.21 -16.97 0.44
N PHE A 162 -8.24 -16.70 1.26
CA PHE A 162 -8.09 -16.00 2.53
C PHE A 162 -8.59 -16.85 3.72
N PRO A 163 -7.76 -17.11 4.75
CA PRO A 163 -6.33 -16.77 4.83
C PRO A 163 -5.43 -17.59 3.89
N SER A 164 -4.34 -16.97 3.46
CA SER A 164 -3.22 -17.54 2.71
C SER A 164 -2.06 -17.88 3.66
N HIS A 165 -1.12 -18.70 3.20
CA HIS A 165 0.16 -18.95 3.88
C HIS A 165 1.10 -17.74 3.89
N SER A 166 0.88 -16.75 3.03
CA SER A 166 1.72 -15.55 2.93
C SER A 166 1.15 -14.39 3.76
N PRO A 167 1.87 -13.91 4.81
CA PRO A 167 1.43 -12.75 5.60
C PRO A 167 1.19 -11.49 4.75
N LYS A 168 2.04 -11.26 3.74
CA LYS A 168 1.89 -10.12 2.83
C LYS A 168 0.61 -10.21 1.99
N VAL A 169 0.28 -11.41 1.51
CA VAL A 169 -0.97 -11.64 0.77
C VAL A 169 -2.17 -11.46 1.69
N ASN A 170 -2.11 -11.94 2.93
CA ASN A 170 -3.17 -11.72 3.92
C ASN A 170 -3.41 -10.24 4.22
N GLN A 171 -2.34 -9.45 4.39
CA GLN A 171 -2.46 -8.01 4.61
C GLN A 171 -3.07 -7.28 3.40
N ALA A 172 -2.85 -7.77 2.19
CA ALA A 172 -3.46 -7.22 0.98
C ALA A 172 -4.92 -7.67 0.78
N LEU A 173 -5.25 -8.92 1.12
CA LEU A 173 -6.60 -9.50 1.00
C LEU A 173 -7.58 -8.97 2.07
N ALA A 174 -7.13 -8.85 3.32
CA ALA A 174 -7.97 -8.45 4.44
C ALA A 174 -8.80 -7.17 4.18
N PRO A 175 -8.20 -6.02 3.77
CA PRO A 175 -9.00 -4.82 3.51
C PRO A 175 -10.03 -4.98 2.39
N LEU A 176 -9.72 -5.76 1.34
CA LEU A 176 -10.64 -5.99 0.23
C LEU A 176 -11.83 -6.83 0.71
N LEU A 177 -11.56 -7.94 1.40
CA LEU A 177 -12.60 -8.86 1.84
C LEU A 177 -13.41 -8.30 3.02
N ILE A 178 -12.85 -7.45 3.87
CA ILE A 178 -13.63 -6.71 4.89
C ILE A 178 -14.66 -5.80 4.21
N GLN A 179 -14.30 -5.16 3.09
CA GLN A 179 -15.23 -4.32 2.33
C GLN A 179 -16.28 -5.14 1.58
N LEU A 180 -15.90 -6.30 1.02
CA LEU A 180 -16.78 -7.12 0.17
C LEU A 180 -17.68 -8.09 0.96
N ASN A 181 -17.13 -8.74 1.99
CA ASN A 181 -17.80 -9.76 2.78
C ASN A 181 -17.37 -9.67 4.27
N PRO A 182 -17.78 -8.61 4.98
CA PRO A 182 -17.36 -8.39 6.35
C PRO A 182 -17.77 -9.54 7.29
N ALA A 183 -18.92 -10.17 7.03
CA ALA A 183 -19.46 -11.27 7.84
C ALA A 183 -18.45 -12.41 8.05
N LYS A 184 -17.68 -12.75 7.00
CA LYS A 184 -16.64 -13.80 7.05
C LYS A 184 -15.24 -13.23 7.30
N ALA A 185 -14.91 -12.14 6.62
CA ALA A 185 -13.55 -11.61 6.59
C ALA A 185 -13.09 -11.03 7.94
N VAL A 186 -13.99 -10.43 8.72
CA VAL A 186 -13.65 -9.88 10.04
C VAL A 186 -13.20 -10.98 10.99
N ALA A 187 -13.94 -12.09 11.09
CA ALA A 187 -13.56 -13.23 11.91
C ALA A 187 -12.22 -13.83 11.50
N GLN A 188 -11.97 -13.98 10.18
CA GLN A 188 -10.69 -14.48 9.66
C GLN A 188 -9.53 -13.53 9.97
N THR A 189 -9.75 -12.22 9.85
CA THR A 189 -8.73 -11.20 10.12
C THR A 189 -8.40 -11.09 11.61
N ILE A 190 -9.39 -11.26 12.50
CA ILE A 190 -9.14 -11.30 13.94
C ILE A 190 -8.28 -12.50 14.34
N LYS A 191 -8.50 -13.67 13.75
CA LYS A 191 -7.64 -14.84 13.98
C LYS A 191 -6.20 -14.57 13.55
N LEU A 192 -5.99 -13.88 12.43
CA LEU A 192 -4.66 -13.47 11.97
C LEU A 192 -4.02 -12.41 12.88
N LEU A 193 -4.81 -11.45 13.36
CA LEU A 193 -4.38 -10.43 14.33
C LEU A 193 -3.91 -11.07 15.66
N GLU A 194 -4.64 -12.07 16.13
CA GLU A 194 -4.30 -12.79 17.36
C GLU A 194 -3.06 -13.66 17.19
N ALA A 195 -2.98 -14.41 16.08
CA ALA A 195 -1.86 -15.31 15.79
C ALA A 195 -0.54 -14.58 15.46
N SER A 196 -0.60 -13.36 14.94
CA SER A 196 0.61 -12.62 14.56
C SER A 196 1.31 -11.98 15.76
N MET A 197 2.61 -12.22 15.88
CA MET A 197 3.52 -11.49 16.77
C MET A 197 4.20 -10.32 16.07
N ASN A 198 4.01 -10.17 14.76
CA ASN A 198 4.61 -9.09 13.99
C ASN A 198 3.83 -7.79 14.21
N GLN A 199 4.51 -6.77 14.73
CA GLN A 199 3.89 -5.49 15.04
C GLN A 199 3.24 -4.81 13.82
N THR A 200 3.95 -4.74 12.70
CA THR A 200 3.45 -4.06 11.50
C THR A 200 2.18 -4.72 10.98
N GLU A 201 2.16 -6.05 11.02
CA GLU A 201 1.00 -6.85 10.64
C GLU A 201 -0.20 -6.60 11.55
N ARG A 202 -0.01 -6.67 12.88
CA ARG A 202 -1.08 -6.39 13.85
C ARG A 202 -1.64 -4.99 13.70
N ILE A 203 -0.78 -3.97 13.56
CA ILE A 203 -1.22 -2.58 13.35
C ILE A 203 -1.99 -2.46 12.02
N SER A 204 -1.56 -3.15 10.96
CA SER A 204 -2.28 -3.17 9.68
C SER A 204 -3.69 -3.75 9.83
N TYR A 205 -3.84 -4.89 10.50
CA TYR A 205 -5.16 -5.49 10.75
C TYR A 205 -6.03 -4.61 11.64
N LEU A 206 -5.49 -4.08 12.74
CA LEU A 206 -6.19 -3.14 13.61
C LEU A 206 -6.72 -1.94 12.81
N TYR A 207 -5.88 -1.38 11.94
CA TYR A 207 -6.25 -0.29 11.06
C TYR A 207 -7.40 -0.71 10.14
N HIS A 208 -7.31 -1.82 9.42
CA HIS A 208 -8.34 -2.20 8.45
C HIS A 208 -9.67 -2.63 9.07
N LEU A 209 -9.65 -3.16 10.30
CA LEU A 209 -10.85 -3.58 11.03
C LEU A 209 -11.64 -2.42 11.66
N ARG A 210 -11.02 -1.26 11.91
CA ARG A 210 -11.60 -0.16 12.72
C ARG A 210 -12.93 0.40 12.21
N HIS A 211 -13.27 0.23 10.93
CA HIS A 211 -14.53 0.70 10.34
C HIS A 211 -15.52 -0.43 10.05
N ALA A 212 -15.14 -1.69 10.28
CA ALA A 212 -16.04 -2.82 10.06
C ALA A 212 -17.19 -2.76 11.06
N LYS A 213 -18.43 -2.79 10.57
CA LYS A 213 -19.65 -2.79 11.40
C LYS A 213 -20.29 -4.17 11.54
N GLN A 214 -19.94 -5.10 10.66
CA GLN A 214 -20.52 -6.45 10.58
C GLN A 214 -19.43 -7.51 10.76
N GLY A 215 -19.83 -8.77 11.03
CA GLY A 215 -18.89 -9.89 11.18
C GLY A 215 -18.18 -9.97 12.52
N TRP A 216 -18.64 -9.18 13.49
CA TRP A 216 -18.12 -9.18 14.86
C TRP A 216 -18.88 -10.16 15.75
N THR A 217 -18.18 -10.69 16.73
CA THR A 217 -18.71 -11.38 17.91
C THR A 217 -18.20 -10.64 19.15
N SER A 218 -18.85 -10.81 20.30
CA SER A 218 -18.39 -10.16 21.55
C SER A 218 -16.94 -10.55 21.88
N GLU A 219 -16.55 -11.80 21.62
CA GLU A 219 -15.19 -12.29 21.78
C GLU A 219 -14.20 -11.61 20.81
N SER A 220 -14.55 -11.50 19.52
CA SER A 220 -13.63 -10.90 18.55
C SER A 220 -13.45 -9.39 18.78
N ARG A 221 -14.48 -8.69 19.27
CA ARG A 221 -14.37 -7.31 19.77
C ARG A 221 -13.43 -7.21 20.96
N ARG A 222 -13.57 -8.09 21.96
CA ARG A 222 -12.70 -8.15 23.13
C ARG A 222 -11.24 -8.39 22.72
N THR A 223 -10.99 -9.33 21.80
CA THR A 223 -9.64 -9.58 21.26
C THR A 223 -9.07 -8.37 20.54
N PHE A 224 -9.86 -7.69 19.70
CA PHE A 224 -9.43 -6.45 19.03
C PHE A 224 -8.98 -5.37 20.02
N PHE A 225 -9.82 -5.04 21.01
CA PHE A 225 -9.50 -3.97 21.96
C PHE A 225 -8.38 -4.34 22.93
N ARG A 226 -8.32 -5.61 23.37
CA ARG A 226 -7.20 -6.12 24.17
C ARG A 226 -5.87 -5.95 23.44
N ILE A 227 -5.78 -6.40 22.17
CA ILE A 227 -4.55 -6.29 21.38
C ILE A 227 -4.23 -4.83 21.10
N LEU A 228 -5.22 -4.00 20.76
CA LEU A 228 -5.02 -2.56 20.57
C LEU A 228 -4.47 -1.88 21.83
N GLY A 229 -4.97 -2.26 23.01
CA GLY A 229 -4.53 -1.76 24.31
C GLY A 229 -3.04 -2.01 24.56
N THR A 230 -2.51 -3.17 24.14
CA THR A 230 -1.08 -3.50 24.31
C THR A 230 -0.11 -2.50 23.67
N TYR A 231 -0.57 -1.71 22.70
CA TYR A 231 0.28 -0.73 22.01
C TYR A 231 0.35 0.65 22.68
N ASP A 232 -0.37 0.88 23.78
CA ASP A 232 -0.35 2.18 24.49
C ASP A 232 1.01 2.48 25.14
N THR A 233 1.77 1.45 25.51
CA THR A 233 3.13 1.57 26.08
C THR A 233 4.23 1.44 25.03
N PHE A 234 3.87 1.32 23.75
CA PHE A 234 4.85 1.07 22.70
C PHE A 234 5.62 2.34 22.31
N LEU A 235 6.95 2.24 22.32
CA LEU A 235 7.86 3.28 21.86
C LEU A 235 7.98 3.27 20.32
N GLY A 236 7.15 4.07 19.66
CA GLY A 236 7.23 4.30 18.21
C GLY A 236 7.51 5.76 17.85
N GLY A 237 7.51 6.04 16.54
CA GLY A 237 7.61 7.42 16.07
C GLY A 237 6.49 8.30 16.62
N ARG A 238 6.73 9.62 16.74
CA ARG A 238 5.82 10.61 17.36
C ARG A 238 4.35 10.55 16.88
N GLY A 239 4.09 10.04 15.67
CA GLY A 239 2.76 9.88 15.11
C GLY A 239 1.99 8.64 15.57
N LEU A 240 2.68 7.59 16.03
CA LEU A 240 2.06 6.29 16.31
C LEU A 240 1.00 6.37 17.43
N PRO A 241 1.25 7.00 18.59
CA PRO A 241 0.22 7.09 19.64
C PRO A 241 -1.05 7.79 19.15
N LYS A 242 -0.92 8.81 18.30
CA LYS A 242 -2.07 9.51 17.71
C LYS A 242 -2.85 8.60 16.76
N ALA A 243 -2.16 7.80 15.96
CA ALA A 243 -2.80 6.85 15.05
C ALA A 243 -3.55 5.76 15.82
N LEU A 244 -2.97 5.21 16.89
CA LEU A 244 -3.60 4.20 17.74
C LEU A 244 -4.85 4.75 18.46
N LYS A 245 -4.76 5.98 19.01
CA LYS A 245 -5.91 6.66 19.59
C LYS A 245 -7.03 6.87 18.56
N LYS A 246 -6.67 7.21 17.32
CA LYS A 246 -7.63 7.36 16.22
C LYS A 246 -8.30 6.01 15.88
N ILE A 247 -7.52 4.93 15.79
CA ILE A 247 -8.06 3.57 15.58
C ILE A 247 -9.04 3.20 16.70
N ARG A 248 -8.70 3.47 17.97
CA ARG A 248 -9.59 3.20 19.12
C ARG A 248 -10.89 3.96 19.01
N ALA A 249 -10.83 5.26 18.72
CA ALA A 249 -12.02 6.10 18.58
C ALA A 249 -12.92 5.66 17.41
N GLU A 250 -12.32 5.37 16.25
CA GLU A 250 -13.05 4.93 15.06
C GLU A 250 -13.68 3.55 15.27
N ALA A 251 -12.96 2.61 15.90
CA ALA A 251 -13.52 1.31 16.27
C ALA A 251 -14.63 1.44 17.31
N GLY A 252 -14.46 2.26 18.34
CA GLY A 252 -15.47 2.53 19.37
C GLY A 252 -16.75 3.14 18.81
N ALA A 253 -16.66 3.94 17.74
CA ALA A 253 -17.82 4.50 17.05
C ALA A 253 -18.66 3.43 16.30
N THR A 254 -18.11 2.24 16.05
CA THR A 254 -18.85 1.11 15.45
C THR A 254 -19.58 0.24 16.47
N LEU A 255 -19.37 0.46 17.78
CA LEU A 255 -19.99 -0.32 18.84
C LEU A 255 -21.41 0.19 19.13
N THR A 256 -22.31 -0.75 19.38
CA THR A 256 -23.62 -0.51 19.99
C THR A 256 -23.47 -0.04 21.44
N ASN A 257 -24.53 0.56 22.00
CA ASN A 257 -24.51 1.01 23.39
C ASN A 257 -24.32 -0.15 24.38
N THR A 258 -24.83 -1.35 24.05
CA THR A 258 -24.64 -2.56 24.86
C THR A 258 -23.17 -3.00 24.83
N GLU A 259 -22.58 -3.13 23.65
CA GLU A 259 -21.16 -3.50 23.52
C GLU A 259 -20.23 -2.49 24.21
N LYS A 260 -20.54 -1.18 24.16
CA LYS A 260 -19.77 -0.15 24.87
C LYS A 260 -19.76 -0.38 26.37
N LYS A 261 -20.88 -0.78 26.96
CA LYS A 261 -20.97 -1.08 28.40
C LYS A 261 -20.19 -2.35 28.74
N GLU A 262 -20.35 -3.41 27.95
CA GLU A 262 -19.68 -4.70 28.17
C GLU A 262 -18.16 -4.66 27.98
N LEU A 263 -17.67 -3.79 27.09
CA LEU A 263 -16.26 -3.68 26.74
C LEU A 263 -15.56 -2.49 27.40
N ALA A 264 -16.25 -1.71 28.24
CA ALA A 264 -15.70 -0.51 28.87
C ALA A 264 -14.35 -0.77 29.54
N GLU A 265 -14.25 -1.81 30.36
CA GLU A 265 -13.02 -2.20 31.05
C GLU A 265 -11.88 -2.54 30.07
N VAL A 266 -12.18 -3.24 28.97
CA VAL A 266 -11.19 -3.69 27.98
C VAL A 266 -10.70 -2.51 27.13
N ILE A 267 -11.59 -1.56 26.82
CA ILE A 267 -11.27 -0.38 26.01
C ILE A 267 -10.35 0.58 26.78
N ASP A 268 -10.59 0.73 28.08
CA ASP A 268 -9.83 1.61 28.97
C ASP A 268 -8.62 0.92 29.60
N GLN A 269 -8.46 -0.39 29.38
CA GLN A 269 -7.34 -1.17 29.89
C GLN A 269 -6.01 -0.61 29.36
N LYS A 270 -5.17 -0.13 30.28
CA LYS A 270 -3.78 0.22 29.99
C LYS A 270 -2.90 -1.00 30.27
N PRO A 271 -2.00 -1.37 29.34
CA PRO A 271 -1.06 -2.45 29.60
C PRO A 271 -0.12 -2.03 30.72
N ALA A 272 0.23 -2.98 31.59
CA ALA A 272 1.30 -2.78 32.56
C ALA A 272 2.59 -2.43 31.80
N LEU A 273 3.32 -1.42 32.28
CA LEU A 273 4.65 -1.12 31.75
C LEU A 273 5.51 -2.38 31.95
N PRO A 274 6.32 -2.79 30.96
CA PRO A 274 7.31 -3.83 31.20
C PRO A 274 8.20 -3.38 32.37
N PRO A 275 8.61 -4.30 33.26
CA PRO A 275 9.52 -3.97 34.34
C PRO A 275 10.76 -3.30 33.76
N LEU A 276 11.16 -2.17 34.35
CA LEU A 276 12.43 -1.54 33.99
C LEU A 276 13.56 -2.53 34.29
N PRO A 277 14.56 -2.66 33.40
CA PRO A 277 15.74 -3.50 33.65
C PRO A 277 16.53 -3.01 34.86
#